data_AF-A0A5C7ZKL4-F1
#
_entry.id   AF-A0A5C7ZKL4-F1
#
_cell.length_a   1.000
_cell.length_b   1.000
_cell.length_c   1.000
_cell.angle_alpha   90.00
_cell.angle_beta   90.00
_cell.angle_gamma   90.00
#
_symmetry.space_group_name_H-M   'P 1'
#
loop_
_entity.id
_entity.type
_entity.pdbx_description
1 polymer ?
#
loop_
_entity_poly.entity_id
_entity_poly.type
_entity_poly.pdbx_seq_one_letter_code
_entity_poly.pdbx_strand_id
1 'polypeptide(L)'
;MNRTYFSAIALAAAAFTSGHALAADASAPKTREQVKAELAEAIRTGDIVVNSETGQKANEAFPGLYPAKAAVQGKTREQVKAELAEAIRTGNIVADNESGLKLNQLYPQRYGRTL
;
A
#
# COMPACT_ATOMS: atom_id res chain seq x y z
N MET A 1 67.55 -21.03 6.00
CA MET A 1 66.50 -20.57 5.08
C MET A 1 65.24 -20.33 5.90
N ASN A 2 64.87 -19.05 6.01
CA ASN A 2 63.60 -18.42 6.42
C ASN A 2 63.03 -18.61 7.84
N ARG A 3 62.90 -17.45 8.50
CA ARG A 3 62.47 -17.12 9.88
C ARG A 3 60.93 -17.06 9.93
N THR A 4 60.30 -17.19 11.12
CA THR A 4 59.53 -16.12 11.81
C THR A 4 58.51 -16.60 12.87
N TYR A 5 58.73 -16.11 14.10
CA TYR A 5 57.83 -15.59 15.14
C TYR A 5 56.75 -16.44 15.87
N PHE A 6 56.95 -16.41 17.19
CA PHE A 6 56.10 -16.75 18.32
C PHE A 6 54.71 -16.11 18.32
N SER A 7 53.85 -16.70 19.18
CA SER A 7 52.83 -16.01 19.99
C SER A 7 51.53 -15.66 19.25
N ALA A 8 50.33 -15.65 19.81
CA ALA A 8 49.65 -16.19 20.99
C ALA A 8 48.22 -15.58 20.89
N ILE A 9 47.31 -15.98 21.79
CA ILE A 9 46.15 -15.15 22.21
C ILE A 9 45.04 -15.03 21.14
N ALA A 10 43.99 -15.85 21.21
CA ALA A 10 42.78 -15.61 22.02
C ALA A 10 42.07 -14.28 21.68
N LEU A 11 40.85 -14.33 21.14
CA LEU A 11 39.65 -13.73 21.77
C LEU A 11 38.44 -13.83 20.83
N ALA A 12 37.30 -14.15 21.43
CA ALA A 12 35.97 -14.05 20.86
C ALA A 12 35.54 -12.58 20.63
N ALA A 13 34.71 -12.35 19.61
CA ALA A 13 33.79 -11.22 19.52
C ALA A 13 32.64 -11.64 18.59
N ALA A 14 31.47 -11.99 19.12
CA ALA A 14 30.41 -11.10 19.60
C ALA A 14 29.49 -10.62 18.46
N ALA A 15 28.20 -10.80 18.72
CA ALA A 15 27.06 -10.58 17.85
C ALA A 15 26.99 -9.17 17.24
N PHE A 16 26.62 -9.09 15.97
CA PHE A 16 25.69 -8.06 15.48
C PHE A 16 25.11 -8.46 14.12
N THR A 17 23.95 -9.10 14.11
CA THR A 17 23.02 -8.93 12.99
C THR A 17 21.74 -8.38 13.57
N SER A 18 21.73 -7.07 13.70
CA SER A 18 20.54 -6.25 13.89
C SER A 18 19.59 -6.46 12.72
N GLY A 19 18.77 -7.52 12.81
CA GLY A 19 17.58 -7.73 11.99
C GLY A 19 16.35 -7.22 12.74
N HIS A 20 16.32 -5.94 13.10
CA HIS A 20 15.10 -5.32 13.61
C HIS A 20 14.25 -4.90 12.42
N ALA A 21 13.67 -5.88 11.73
CA ALA A 21 12.53 -5.62 10.87
C ALA A 21 11.33 -5.33 11.79
N LEU A 22 11.24 -4.09 12.29
CA LEU A 22 10.00 -3.60 12.89
C LEU A 22 8.97 -3.52 11.77
N ALA A 23 8.13 -4.55 11.67
CA ALA A 23 6.80 -4.38 11.12
C ALA A 23 6.13 -3.30 11.97
N ALA A 24 5.95 -2.10 11.41
CA ALA A 24 5.26 -1.03 12.09
C ALA A 24 3.81 -1.47 12.29
N ASP A 25 3.46 -1.78 13.54
CA ASP A 25 2.08 -1.94 13.96
C ASP A 25 1.35 -0.63 13.68
N ALA A 26 0.37 -0.64 12.77
CA ALA A 26 -0.35 0.56 12.35
C ALA A 26 -1.19 1.19 13.49
N SER A 27 -1.33 0.49 14.61
CA SER A 27 -2.04 0.92 15.82
C SER A 27 -1.11 1.50 16.90
N ALA A 28 0.21 1.39 16.74
CA ALA A 28 1.17 1.98 17.66
C ALA A 28 1.35 3.49 17.38
N PRO A 29 1.43 4.35 18.42
CA PRO A 29 1.67 5.78 18.23
C PRO A 29 3.00 6.01 17.52
N LYS A 30 2.96 6.73 16.38
CA LYS A 30 4.15 7.04 15.59
C LYS A 30 5.18 7.81 16.42
N THR A 31 6.44 7.39 16.33
CA THR A 31 7.57 8.14 16.90
C THR A 31 7.82 9.43 16.11
N ARG A 32 8.46 10.43 16.73
CA ARG A 32 8.77 11.70 16.05
C ARG A 32 9.68 11.48 14.84
N GLU A 33 10.56 10.49 14.92
CA GLU A 33 11.47 10.06 13.86
C GLU A 33 10.69 9.52 12.66
N GLN A 34 9.68 8.66 12.91
CA GLN A 34 8.80 8.15 11.87
C GLN A 34 7.99 9.28 11.20
N VAL A 35 7.46 10.22 11.99
CA VAL A 35 6.72 11.38 11.44
C VAL A 35 7.63 12.24 10.55
N LYS A 36 8.88 12.48 10.96
CA LYS A 36 9.84 13.22 10.12
C LYS A 36 10.19 12.49 8.83
N ALA A 37 10.34 11.16 8.90
CA ALA A 37 10.60 10.34 7.72
C ALA A 37 9.42 10.39 6.74
N GLU A 38 8.19 10.27 7.23
CA GLU A 38 6.97 10.38 6.44
C GLU A 38 6.81 11.77 5.80
N LEU A 39 7.10 12.84 6.55
CA LEU A 39 7.08 14.19 5.99
C LEU A 39 8.12 14.38 4.88
N ALA A 40 9.35 13.90 5.09
CA ALA A 40 10.39 13.93 4.06
C ALA A 40 9.98 13.14 2.81
N GLU A 41 9.30 12.01 2.99
CA GLU A 41 8.76 11.22 1.88
C GLU A 41 7.63 11.94 1.14
N ALA A 42 6.69 12.57 1.85
CA ALA A 42 5.61 13.34 1.24
C ALA A 42 6.17 14.52 0.41
N ILE A 43 7.19 15.22 0.92
CA ILE A 43 7.89 16.28 0.18
C ILE A 43 8.55 15.71 -1.08
N ARG A 44 9.29 14.60 -0.95
CA ARG A 44 10.01 13.97 -2.07
C ARG A 44 9.07 13.48 -3.18
N THR A 45 7.91 12.95 -2.82
CA THR A 45 6.93 12.39 -3.77
C THR A 45 5.89 13.41 -4.25
N GLY A 46 5.89 14.61 -3.67
CA GLY A 46 4.91 15.65 -3.93
C GLY A 46 3.51 15.30 -3.43
N ASP A 47 3.40 14.39 -2.46
CA ASP A 47 2.14 14.01 -1.80
C ASP A 47 1.74 15.04 -0.73
N ILE A 48 1.73 16.31 -1.13
CA ILE A 48 1.39 17.46 -0.30
C ILE A 48 0.24 18.18 -0.98
N VAL A 49 -0.84 18.43 -0.22
CA VAL A 49 -1.97 19.22 -0.71
C VAL A 49 -1.54 20.68 -0.85
N VAL A 50 -1.66 21.22 -2.07
CA VAL A 50 -1.31 22.62 -2.39
C VAL A 50 -2.55 23.48 -2.62
N ASN A 51 -3.72 22.88 -2.78
CA ASN A 51 -5.00 23.57 -2.89
C ASN A 51 -6.00 22.98 -1.88
N SER A 52 -6.39 23.78 -0.89
CA SER A 52 -7.30 23.36 0.17
C SER A 52 -8.75 23.17 -0.28
N GLU A 53 -9.16 23.77 -1.41
CA GLU A 53 -10.52 23.68 -1.93
C GLU A 53 -10.71 22.43 -2.79
N THR A 54 -9.72 22.08 -3.60
CA THR A 54 -9.78 20.93 -4.53
C THR A 54 -9.09 19.68 -3.99
N GLY A 55 -8.28 19.81 -2.93
CA GLY A 55 -7.43 18.73 -2.41
C GLY A 55 -6.27 18.37 -3.34
N GLN A 56 -6.00 19.18 -4.36
CA GLN A 56 -4.98 18.91 -5.37
C GLN A 56 -3.58 18.81 -4.75
N LYS A 57 -2.83 17.79 -5.17
CA LYS A 57 -1.46 17.53 -4.68
C LYS A 57 -0.39 18.21 -5.53
N ALA A 58 0.78 18.45 -4.95
CA ALA A 58 1.89 19.10 -5.63
C ALA A 58 2.38 18.31 -6.85
N ASN A 59 2.39 16.98 -6.78
CA ASN A 59 2.73 16.11 -7.91
C ASN A 59 1.69 16.07 -9.03
N GLU A 60 0.44 16.41 -8.74
CA GLU A 60 -0.62 16.56 -9.75
C GLU A 60 -0.55 17.94 -10.43
N ALA A 61 -0.22 18.99 -9.66
CA ALA A 61 -0.07 20.34 -10.19
C ALA A 61 1.23 20.53 -10.99
N PHE A 62 2.34 19.91 -10.54
CA PHE A 62 3.66 20.07 -11.14
C PHE A 62 4.34 18.70 -11.38
N PRO A 63 3.79 17.84 -12.25
CA PRO A 63 4.29 16.47 -12.42
C PRO A 63 5.74 16.39 -12.89
N GLY A 64 6.28 17.42 -13.55
CA GLY A 64 7.67 17.47 -13.98
C GLY A 64 8.70 17.72 -12.86
N LEU A 65 8.26 18.11 -11.66
CA LEU A 65 9.12 18.37 -10.51
C LEU A 65 9.24 17.19 -9.55
N TYR A 66 8.44 16.15 -9.75
CA TYR A 66 8.35 15.00 -8.85
C TYR A 66 8.62 13.69 -9.60
N PRO A 67 9.14 12.67 -8.90
CA PRO A 67 9.29 11.34 -9.50
C PRO A 67 7.94 10.81 -9.98
N ALA A 68 7.93 10.19 -11.17
CA ALA A 68 6.74 9.52 -11.67
C ALA A 68 6.27 8.46 -10.66
N LYS A 69 5.00 8.54 -10.26
CA LYS A 69 4.43 7.53 -9.36
C LYS A 69 4.50 6.18 -10.05
N ALA A 70 4.96 5.16 -9.33
CA ALA A 70 4.84 3.79 -9.82
C ALA A 70 3.36 3.56 -10.15
N ALA A 71 3.06 3.27 -11.41
CA ALA A 71 1.72 2.89 -11.80
C ALA A 71 1.40 1.60 -11.04
N VAL A 72 0.60 1.72 -9.97
CA VAL A 72 0.01 0.55 -9.32
C VAL A 72 -0.76 -0.15 -10.42
N GLN A 73 -0.36 -1.38 -10.75
CA GLN A 73 -0.98 -2.12 -11.84
C GLN A 73 -2.47 -2.27 -11.51
N GLY A 74 -3.29 -1.46 -12.19
CA GLY A 74 -4.73 -1.53 -12.04
C GLY A 74 -5.24 -2.88 -12.54
N LYS A 75 -6.47 -3.23 -12.15
CA LYS A 75 -7.12 -4.43 -12.70
C LYS A 75 -7.13 -4.35 -14.22
N THR A 76 -6.80 -5.45 -14.89
CA THR A 76 -6.87 -5.48 -16.35
C THR A 76 -8.31 -5.34 -16.81
N ARG A 77 -8.52 -4.95 -18.07
CA ARG A 77 -9.86 -4.86 -18.67
C ARG A 77 -10.61 -6.19 -18.54
N GLU A 78 -9.91 -7.31 -18.63
CA GLU A 78 -10.43 -8.66 -18.51
C GLU A 78 -10.87 -8.95 -17.07
N GLN A 79 -10.06 -8.58 -16.07
CA GLN A 79 -10.42 -8.72 -14.66
C GLN A 79 -11.66 -7.89 -14.31
N VAL A 80 -11.74 -6.64 -14.79
CA VAL A 80 -12.91 -5.79 -14.58
C VAL A 80 -14.17 -6.40 -15.22
N LYS A 81 -14.05 -6.96 -16.43
CA LYS A 81 -15.18 -7.65 -17.08
C LYS A 81 -15.61 -8.90 -16.32
N ALA A 82 -14.67 -9.68 -15.80
CA ALA A 82 -14.97 -10.87 -15.01
C ALA A 82 -15.72 -10.50 -13.72
N GLU A 83 -15.25 -9.48 -13.00
CA GLU A 83 -15.93 -8.97 -11.80
C GLU A 83 -17.32 -8.42 -12.09
N LEU A 84 -17.49 -7.68 -13.20
CA LEU A 84 -18.79 -7.18 -13.61
C LEU A 84 -19.75 -8.33 -13.94
N ALA A 85 -19.29 -9.33 -14.68
CA ALA A 85 -20.09 -10.52 -15.00
C ALA A 85 -20.49 -11.28 -13.73
N GLU A 86 -19.58 -11.40 -12.76
CA GLU A 86 -19.88 -12.00 -11.46
C GLU A 86 -20.89 -11.18 -10.66
N ALA A 87 -20.77 -9.86 -10.63
CA ALA A 87 -21.73 -8.98 -9.96
C ALA A 87 -23.13 -9.08 -10.58
N ILE A 88 -23.22 -9.15 -11.92
CA ILE A 88 -24.49 -9.40 -12.64
C ILE A 88 -25.05 -10.77 -12.27
N ARG A 89 -24.23 -11.82 -12.32
CA ARG A 89 -24.65 -13.20 -12.03
C ARG A 89 -25.17 -13.36 -10.59
N THR A 90 -24.49 -12.75 -9.63
CA THR A 90 -24.82 -12.85 -8.20
C THR A 90 -25.83 -11.82 -7.74
N GLY A 91 -26.20 -10.85 -8.59
CA GLY A 91 -27.04 -9.72 -8.25
C GLY A 91 -26.41 -8.80 -7.21
N ASN A 92 -25.08 -8.80 -7.08
CA ASN A 92 -24.31 -7.91 -6.22
C ASN A 92 -24.18 -6.51 -6.85
N ILE A 93 -25.31 -5.96 -7.28
CA ILE A 93 -25.43 -4.65 -7.92
C ILE A 93 -26.47 -3.88 -7.12
N VAL A 94 -26.14 -2.63 -6.79
CA VAL A 94 -27.07 -1.73 -6.10
C VAL A 94 -28.29 -1.47 -7.00
N ALA A 95 -29.48 -1.72 -6.47
CA ALA A 95 -30.73 -1.67 -7.22
C ALA A 95 -31.23 -0.24 -7.46
N ASP A 96 -31.01 0.65 -6.49
CA ASP A 96 -31.38 2.06 -6.53
C ASP A 96 -30.44 2.91 -5.67
N ASN A 97 -30.56 4.23 -5.77
CA ASN A 97 -29.70 5.16 -5.03
C ASN A 97 -30.27 5.55 -3.65
N GLU A 98 -31.42 5.00 -3.26
CA GLU A 98 -32.21 5.46 -2.11
C GLU A 98 -32.19 4.43 -0.97
N SER A 99 -32.48 3.18 -1.31
CA SER A 99 -32.58 2.05 -0.40
C SER A 99 -31.21 1.45 -0.09
N GLY A 100 -30.24 1.61 -1.01
CA GLY A 100 -28.92 0.95 -0.92
C GLY A 100 -28.97 -0.57 -1.01
N LEU A 101 -30.15 -1.13 -1.33
CA LEU A 101 -30.38 -2.56 -1.46
C LEU A 101 -29.77 -3.09 -2.75
N LYS A 102 -29.27 -4.33 -2.72
CA LYS A 102 -28.74 -5.03 -3.88
C LYS A 102 -29.83 -5.79 -4.62
N LEU A 103 -29.64 -6.01 -5.92
CA LEU A 103 -30.60 -6.72 -6.77
C LEU A 103 -30.91 -8.14 -6.27
N ASN A 104 -29.93 -8.82 -5.66
CA ASN A 104 -30.15 -10.13 -5.04
C ASN A 104 -30.97 -10.10 -3.74
N GLN A 105 -30.99 -8.98 -3.03
CA GLN A 105 -31.82 -8.78 -1.84
C GLN A 105 -33.26 -8.47 -2.25
N LEU A 106 -33.45 -7.69 -3.31
CA LEU A 106 -34.77 -7.30 -3.80
C LEU A 106 -35.44 -8.41 -4.63
N TYR A 107 -34.64 -9.15 -5.41
CA TYR A 107 -35.12 -10.22 -6.28
C TYR A 107 -34.37 -11.54 -6.03
N PRO A 108 -34.47 -12.13 -4.83
CA PRO A 108 -33.77 -13.37 -4.49
C PRO A 108 -34.12 -14.53 -5.41
N GLN A 109 -35.30 -14.52 -6.02
CA GLN A 109 -35.74 -15.52 -7.01
C GLN A 109 -34.94 -15.46 -8.32
N ARG A 110 -34.40 -14.29 -8.69
CA ARG A 110 -33.65 -14.07 -9.95
C ARG A 110 -32.16 -14.38 -9.82
N TYR A 111 -31.64 -14.28 -8.61
CA TYR A 111 -30.23 -14.51 -8.28
C TYR A 111 -30.03 -15.74 -7.37
N GLY A 112 -31.12 -16.46 -7.11
CA GLY A 112 -31.16 -17.64 -6.27
C GLY A 112 -30.67 -18.86 -7.02
N ARG A 113 -29.36 -19.13 -6.91
CA ARG A 113 -28.74 -20.43 -6.58
C ARG A 113 -27.27 -20.44 -7.03
N THR A 114 -26.38 -20.29 -6.06
CA THR A 114 -25.03 -20.88 -6.10
C THR A 114 -25.00 -21.92 -4.99
N LEU A 115 -25.19 -23.19 -5.36
CA LEU A 115 -24.56 -24.32 -4.68
C LEU A 115 -23.28 -24.61 -5.44
#